data_AF-A0A3Q7SK25-F1
#
_entry.id   AF-A0A3Q7SK25-F1
#
_cell.length_a   1.000
_cell.length_b   1.000
_cell.length_c   1.000
_cell.angle_alpha   90.00
_cell.angle_beta   90.00
_cell.angle_gamma   90.00
#
_symmetry.space_group_name_H-M   'P 1'
#
loop_
_entity.id
_entity.type
_entity.pdbx_description
1 polymer ?
#
loop_
_entity_poly.entity_id
_entity_poly.type
_entity_poly.pdbx_seq_one_letter_code
_entity_poly.pdbx_strand_id
1 'polypeptide(L)'
;MKVTTDSGSDWSYKSLDFAISRDLCRNFPGDMVLTVRDEAQGQAARQHLKAEGLSLHFHLLTIDNLQSIHTLRDFLWEEFGGLDVLVNNAGITFKCHDPTPLHSQTEVTLKTNFFGTRDICTELLPLLKPQVSLMKGPSCAVSGMIWPLPLWPHSEDPGPAQPGPGLLAVPPPGEVSSGL
;
A
#
# COMPACT_ATOMS: atom_id res chain seq x y z
N MET A 1 -5.67 -6.03 13.25
CA MET A 1 -6.51 -5.88 12.07
C MET A 1 -5.80 -5.06 10.98
N LYS A 2 -5.74 -5.60 9.77
CA LYS A 2 -5.21 -4.94 8.57
C LYS A 2 -6.30 -4.73 7.51
N VAL A 3 -6.24 -3.61 6.80
CA VAL A 3 -7.25 -3.25 5.78
C VAL A 3 -6.57 -2.89 4.46
N THR A 4 -7.01 -3.48 3.35
CA THR A 4 -6.58 -3.09 1.98
C THR A 4 -7.74 -2.44 1.23
N THR A 5 -7.48 -1.31 0.58
CA THR A 5 -8.45 -0.60 -0.26
C THR A 5 -8.34 -1.04 -1.72
N ASP A 6 -9.44 -1.51 -2.31
CA ASP A 6 -9.47 -2.05 -3.68
C ASP A 6 -9.19 -0.97 -4.75
N SER A 7 -8.26 -1.28 -5.68
CA SER A 7 -7.90 -0.48 -6.86
C SER A 7 -9.07 -0.15 -7.79
N GLY A 8 -10.14 -0.93 -7.72
CA GLY A 8 -11.31 -0.72 -8.55
C GLY A 8 -11.12 -1.21 -9.99
N SER A 9 -10.14 -2.08 -10.22
CA SER A 9 -10.09 -2.94 -11.40
C SER A 9 -11.01 -4.15 -11.22
N ASP A 10 -11.35 -4.86 -12.31
CA ASP A 10 -12.10 -6.11 -12.22
C ASP A 10 -11.38 -7.05 -11.25
N TRP A 11 -11.99 -7.32 -10.09
CA TRP A 11 -11.37 -8.16 -9.08
C TRP A 11 -11.04 -9.54 -9.68
N SER A 12 -9.81 -9.97 -9.45
CA SER A 12 -9.27 -11.25 -9.93
C SER A 12 -8.26 -11.77 -8.92
N TYR A 13 -8.06 -13.08 -8.85
CA TYR A 13 -6.96 -13.70 -8.09
C TYR A 13 -5.56 -13.26 -8.56
N LYS A 14 -5.48 -12.55 -9.70
CA LYS A 14 -4.26 -11.93 -10.24
C LYS A 14 -4.07 -10.48 -9.80
N SER A 15 -5.04 -9.86 -9.14
CA SER A 15 -4.95 -8.47 -8.72
C SER A 15 -3.87 -8.29 -7.66
N LEU A 16 -3.24 -7.11 -7.64
CA LEU A 16 -2.27 -6.75 -6.61
C LEU A 16 -2.93 -6.77 -5.23
N ASP A 17 -4.18 -6.32 -5.13
CA ASP A 17 -4.97 -6.33 -3.90
C ASP A 17 -5.11 -7.74 -3.31
N PHE A 18 -5.41 -8.73 -4.15
CA PHE A 18 -5.52 -10.12 -3.71
C PHE A 18 -4.16 -10.71 -3.32
N ALA A 19 -3.11 -10.42 -4.08
CA ALA A 19 -1.75 -10.88 -3.76
C ALA A 19 -1.27 -10.32 -2.42
N ILE A 20 -1.45 -9.01 -2.19
CA ILE A 20 -1.12 -8.36 -0.91
C ILE A 20 -1.94 -9.00 0.21
N SER A 21 -3.26 -9.19 0.02
CA SER A 21 -4.13 -9.79 1.04
C SER A 21 -3.68 -11.19 1.41
N ARG A 22 -3.37 -12.03 0.42
CA ARG A 22 -2.85 -13.39 0.63
C ARG A 22 -1.53 -13.39 1.40
N ASP A 23 -0.59 -12.53 1.02
CA ASP A 23 0.72 -12.46 1.65
C ASP A 23 0.62 -11.92 3.08
N LEU A 24 -0.28 -10.95 3.33
CA LEU A 24 -0.56 -10.47 4.68
C LEU A 24 -1.22 -11.54 5.55
N CYS A 25 -2.17 -12.31 5.02
CA CYS A 25 -2.78 -13.44 5.72
C CYS A 25 -1.76 -14.53 6.11
N ARG A 26 -0.71 -14.74 5.31
CA ARG A 26 0.33 -15.75 5.58
C ARG A 26 1.37 -15.30 6.60
N ASN A 27 1.80 -14.05 6.48
CA ASN A 27 3.00 -13.58 7.17
C ASN A 27 2.70 -12.76 8.42
N PHE A 28 1.44 -12.38 8.67
CA PHE A 28 1.10 -11.55 9.80
C PHE A 28 0.09 -12.21 10.74
N PRO A 29 0.38 -12.26 12.04
CA PRO A 29 -0.57 -12.74 13.02
C PRO A 29 -1.68 -11.69 13.24
N GLY A 30 -2.91 -12.03 12.86
CA GLY A 30 -4.09 -11.24 13.17
C GLY A 30 -5.11 -11.23 12.03
N ASP A 31 -6.21 -10.53 12.27
CA ASP A 31 -7.30 -10.45 11.31
C ASP A 31 -6.95 -9.53 10.11
N MET A 32 -7.49 -9.91 8.95
CA MET A 32 -7.32 -9.21 7.68
C MET A 32 -8.70 -8.92 7.09
N VAL A 33 -8.93 -7.67 6.67
CA VAL A 33 -10.12 -7.23 5.93
C VAL A 33 -9.69 -6.78 4.54
N LEU A 34 -10.15 -7.50 3.52
CA LEU A 34 -10.11 -7.04 2.13
C LEU A 34 -11.36 -6.19 1.86
N THR A 35 -11.18 -4.96 1.41
CA THR A 35 -12.33 -4.20 0.93
C THR A 35 -12.60 -4.51 -0.53
N VAL A 36 -13.87 -4.53 -0.94
CA VAL A 36 -14.31 -4.81 -2.32
C VAL A 36 -15.49 -3.91 -2.68
N ARG A 37 -15.72 -3.65 -3.96
CA ARG A 37 -16.93 -2.92 -4.41
C ARG A 37 -18.15 -3.80 -4.64
N ASP A 38 -17.91 -5.10 -4.83
CA ASP A 38 -18.93 -6.10 -5.11
C ASP A 38 -18.84 -7.28 -4.14
N GLU A 39 -19.99 -7.70 -3.61
CA GLU A 39 -20.04 -8.76 -2.60
C GLU A 39 -19.57 -10.11 -3.16
N ALA A 40 -19.92 -10.44 -4.41
CA ALA A 40 -19.53 -11.70 -5.02
C ALA A 40 -18.00 -11.80 -5.16
N GLN A 41 -17.33 -10.68 -5.46
CA GLN A 41 -15.86 -10.60 -5.47
C GLN A 41 -15.26 -10.89 -4.08
N GLY A 42 -15.82 -10.30 -3.02
CA GLY A 42 -15.38 -10.54 -1.64
C GLY A 42 -15.59 -12.00 -1.21
N GLN A 43 -16.74 -12.59 -1.58
CA GLN A 43 -17.03 -13.99 -1.32
C GLN A 43 -16.05 -14.92 -2.05
N ALA A 44 -15.76 -14.65 -3.33
CA ALA A 44 -14.80 -15.41 -4.12
C ALA A 44 -13.39 -15.32 -3.52
N ALA A 45 -12.94 -14.13 -3.10
CA ALA A 45 -11.66 -13.93 -2.43
C ALA A 45 -11.53 -14.78 -1.17
N ARG A 46 -12.55 -14.71 -0.30
CA ARG A 46 -12.61 -15.46 0.94
C ARG A 46 -12.60 -16.97 0.70
N GLN A 47 -13.35 -17.46 -0.27
CA GLN A 47 -13.38 -18.89 -0.61
C GLN A 47 -12.02 -19.38 -1.11
N HIS A 48 -11.34 -18.60 -1.95
CA HIS A 48 -10.02 -18.96 -2.48
C HIS A 48 -8.98 -19.03 -1.35
N LEU A 49 -8.92 -18.02 -0.49
CA LEU A 49 -7.97 -18.02 0.64
C LEU A 49 -8.30 -19.12 1.67
N LYS A 50 -9.58 -19.40 1.89
CA LYS A 50 -10.00 -20.51 2.75
C LYS A 50 -9.52 -21.87 2.23
N ALA A 51 -9.49 -22.08 0.91
CA ALA A 51 -8.95 -23.29 0.31
C ALA A 51 -7.43 -23.44 0.53
N GLU A 52 -6.73 -22.33 0.77
CA GLU A 52 -5.31 -22.29 1.14
C GLU A 52 -5.08 -22.39 2.67
N GLY A 53 -6.13 -22.57 3.46
CA GLY A 53 -6.06 -22.62 4.92
C GLY A 53 -5.94 -21.24 5.59
N LEU A 54 -6.22 -20.16 4.86
CA LEU A 54 -6.12 -18.78 5.32
C LEU A 54 -7.51 -18.20 5.65
N SER A 55 -7.58 -17.31 6.64
CA SER A 55 -8.79 -16.56 6.98
C SER A 55 -8.73 -15.15 6.40
N LEU A 56 -9.85 -14.70 5.85
CA LEU A 56 -10.02 -13.36 5.31
C LEU A 56 -11.44 -12.86 5.60
N HIS A 57 -11.55 -11.67 6.19
CA HIS A 57 -12.78 -10.90 6.23
C HIS A 57 -12.87 -10.03 4.98
N PHE A 58 -14.08 -9.69 4.56
CA PHE A 58 -14.26 -8.68 3.54
C PHE A 58 -15.33 -7.68 3.96
N HIS A 59 -15.23 -6.46 3.44
CA HIS A 59 -16.22 -5.42 3.65
C HIS A 59 -16.41 -4.60 2.38
N LEU A 60 -17.62 -4.10 2.14
CA LEU A 60 -17.89 -3.25 0.99
C LEU A 60 -17.23 -1.88 1.17
N LEU A 61 -16.55 -1.39 0.13
CA LEU A 61 -15.99 -0.04 0.10
C LEU A 61 -16.04 0.54 -1.31
N THR A 62 -16.68 1.70 -1.42
CA THR A 62 -16.61 2.56 -2.59
C THR A 62 -15.92 3.86 -2.18
N ILE A 63 -14.67 4.03 -2.61
CA ILE A 63 -13.77 5.09 -2.14
C ILE A 63 -14.23 6.52 -2.47
N ASP A 64 -15.10 6.69 -3.47
CA ASP A 64 -15.70 7.97 -3.82
C ASP A 64 -17.10 8.19 -3.20
N ASN A 65 -17.49 7.35 -2.24
CA ASN A 65 -18.71 7.47 -1.46
C ASN A 65 -18.39 7.55 0.05
N LEU A 66 -18.53 8.76 0.61
CA LEU A 66 -18.23 9.02 2.02
C LEU A 66 -19.04 8.15 2.99
N GLN A 67 -20.31 7.86 2.67
CA GLN A 67 -21.13 6.99 3.51
C GLN A 67 -20.57 5.56 3.55
N SER A 68 -20.03 5.07 2.42
CA SER A 68 -19.36 3.77 2.37
C SER A 68 -18.10 3.74 3.22
N ILE A 69 -17.35 4.85 3.27
CA ILE A 69 -16.16 5.00 4.14
C ILE A 69 -16.59 5.00 5.61
N HIS A 70 -17.66 5.72 5.97
CA HIS A 70 -18.19 5.74 7.33
C HIS A 70 -18.67 4.36 7.79
N THR A 71 -19.39 3.62 6.95
CA THR A 71 -19.80 2.26 7.28
C THR A 71 -18.60 1.34 7.51
N LEU A 72 -17.54 1.45 6.71
CA LEU A 72 -16.30 0.71 6.95
C LEU A 72 -15.62 1.13 8.27
N ARG A 73 -15.54 2.43 8.55
CA ARG A 73 -14.97 2.98 9.80
C ARG A 73 -15.67 2.39 11.02
N ASP A 74 -17.00 2.43 11.02
CA ASP A 74 -17.82 1.97 12.14
C ASP A 74 -17.68 0.45 12.33
N PHE A 75 -17.71 -0.33 11.24
CA PHE A 75 -17.41 -1.76 11.27
C PHE A 75 -16.03 -2.07 11.88
N LEU A 76 -14.98 -1.36 11.46
CA LEU A 76 -13.62 -1.58 11.98
C LEU A 76 -13.50 -1.24 13.47
N TRP A 77 -14.24 -0.23 13.92
CA TRP A 77 -14.28 0.14 15.33
C TRP A 77 -15.04 -0.89 16.16
N GLU A 78 -16.24 -1.28 15.73
CA GLU A 78 -17.12 -2.19 16.47
C GLU A 78 -16.54 -3.61 16.57
N GLU A 79 -15.99 -4.14 15.47
CA GLU A 79 -15.50 -5.53 15.43
C GLU A 79 -14.07 -5.69 15.96
N PHE A 80 -13.20 -4.70 15.74
CA PHE A 80 -11.76 -4.83 15.99
C PHE A 80 -11.17 -3.77 16.93
N GLY A 81 -11.97 -2.80 17.37
CA GLY A 81 -11.53 -1.71 18.23
C GLY A 81 -10.48 -0.82 17.56
N GLY A 82 -10.50 -0.71 16.23
CA GLY A 82 -9.54 0.05 15.42
C GLY A 82 -8.65 -0.82 14.53
N LEU A 83 -7.61 -0.22 13.95
CA LEU A 83 -6.78 -0.85 12.93
C LEU A 83 -5.26 -0.66 13.15
N ASP A 84 -4.48 -1.63 12.68
CA ASP A 84 -3.01 -1.67 12.85
C ASP A 84 -2.25 -1.34 11.56
N VAL A 85 -2.83 -1.69 10.41
CA VAL A 85 -2.26 -1.39 9.08
C VAL A 85 -3.38 -1.00 8.14
N LEU A 86 -3.19 0.12 7.45
CA LEU A 86 -3.99 0.52 6.30
C LEU A 86 -3.11 0.48 5.05
N VAL A 87 -3.61 -0.18 4.00
CA VAL A 87 -2.99 -0.24 2.68
C VAL A 87 -3.87 0.53 1.71
N ASN A 88 -3.44 1.73 1.34
CA ASN A 88 -4.15 2.55 0.35
C ASN A 88 -3.68 2.16 -1.06
N ASN A 89 -4.30 1.13 -1.64
CA ASN A 89 -4.00 0.67 -3.00
C ASN A 89 -5.07 1.05 -4.02
N ALA A 90 -6.21 1.59 -3.56
CA ALA A 90 -7.26 2.11 -4.41
C ALA A 90 -6.75 3.14 -5.43
N GLY A 91 -6.99 2.90 -6.72
CA GLY A 91 -6.58 3.83 -7.77
C GLY A 91 -6.85 3.32 -9.18
N ILE A 92 -7.39 4.22 -10.00
CA ILE A 92 -7.72 3.98 -11.41
C ILE A 92 -6.73 4.69 -12.32
N THR A 93 -6.55 4.15 -13.52
CA THR A 93 -5.77 4.78 -14.58
C THR A 93 -6.40 4.49 -15.93
N PHE A 94 -6.38 5.48 -16.83
CA PHE A 94 -6.82 5.30 -18.20
C PHE A 94 -5.67 4.73 -19.05
N LYS A 95 -6.00 3.96 -20.09
CA LYS A 95 -4.99 3.39 -20.98
C LYS A 95 -4.35 4.48 -21.85
N CYS A 96 -3.12 4.27 -22.33
CA CYS A 96 -2.32 5.24 -23.09
C CYS A 96 -2.98 5.82 -24.36
N HIS A 97 -4.12 5.28 -24.81
CA HIS A 97 -4.89 5.78 -25.97
C HIS A 97 -6.40 5.73 -25.71
N ASP A 98 -6.82 5.97 -24.47
CA ASP A 98 -8.25 6.04 -24.18
C ASP A 98 -8.90 7.25 -24.92
N PRO A 99 -10.02 7.06 -25.63
CA PRO A 99 -10.66 8.12 -26.41
C PRO A 99 -11.39 9.16 -25.54
N THR A 100 -11.52 8.92 -24.23
CA THR A 100 -12.17 9.85 -23.30
C THR A 100 -11.44 11.20 -23.28
N PRO A 101 -12.14 12.35 -23.27
CA PRO A 101 -11.50 13.65 -23.17
C PRO A 101 -10.59 13.76 -21.93
N LEU A 102 -9.41 14.37 -22.09
CA LEU A 102 -8.40 14.49 -21.02
C LEU A 102 -8.96 15.09 -19.73
N HIS A 103 -9.83 16.10 -19.84
CA HIS A 103 -10.45 16.72 -18.67
C HIS A 103 -11.28 15.72 -17.87
N SER A 104 -12.10 14.92 -18.54
CA SER A 104 -12.91 13.87 -17.91
C SER A 104 -12.03 12.76 -17.32
N GLN A 105 -10.95 12.36 -18.01
CA GLN A 105 -9.99 11.41 -17.45
C GLN A 105 -9.37 11.95 -16.15
N THR A 106 -8.93 13.21 -16.17
CA THR A 106 -8.31 13.88 -15.03
C THR A 106 -9.27 14.00 -13.85
N GLU A 107 -10.52 14.39 -14.11
CA GLU A 107 -11.55 14.51 -13.07
C GLU A 107 -11.79 13.18 -12.36
N VAL A 108 -12.02 12.11 -13.11
CA VAL A 108 -12.28 10.78 -12.54
C VAL A 108 -11.05 10.26 -11.79
N THR A 109 -9.85 10.37 -12.37
CA THR A 109 -8.61 9.94 -11.71
C THR A 109 -8.33 10.73 -10.42
N LEU A 110 -8.52 12.05 -10.40
CA LEU A 110 -8.33 12.85 -9.18
C LEU A 110 -9.39 12.53 -8.12
N LYS A 111 -10.65 12.35 -8.54
CA LYS A 111 -11.75 11.98 -7.63
C LYS A 111 -11.41 10.71 -6.87
N THR A 112 -10.94 9.67 -7.55
CA THR A 112 -10.63 8.38 -6.91
C THR A 112 -9.27 8.40 -6.20
N ASN A 113 -8.19 8.68 -6.94
CA ASN A 113 -6.83 8.42 -6.46
C ASN A 113 -6.37 9.45 -5.42
N PHE A 114 -6.90 10.66 -5.47
CA PHE A 114 -6.54 11.74 -4.57
C PHE A 114 -7.62 12.02 -3.52
N PHE A 115 -8.80 12.46 -3.94
CA PHE A 115 -9.85 12.87 -3.01
C PHE A 115 -10.40 11.69 -2.22
N GLY A 116 -10.68 10.57 -2.89
CA GLY A 116 -11.11 9.35 -2.22
C GLY A 116 -10.07 8.81 -1.22
N THR A 117 -8.79 8.78 -1.61
CA THR A 117 -7.70 8.40 -0.68
C THR A 117 -7.61 9.34 0.52
N ARG A 118 -7.75 10.65 0.30
CA ARG A 118 -7.78 11.66 1.38
C ARG A 118 -8.94 11.40 2.33
N ASP A 119 -10.13 11.10 1.81
CA ASP A 119 -11.32 10.89 2.62
C ASP A 119 -11.20 9.59 3.45
N ILE A 120 -10.66 8.51 2.87
CA ILE A 120 -10.29 7.30 3.64
C ILE A 120 -9.31 7.63 4.75
N CYS A 121 -8.24 8.37 4.45
CA CYS A 121 -7.27 8.76 5.48
C CYS A 121 -7.93 9.60 6.57
N THR A 122 -8.80 10.54 6.21
CA THR A 122 -9.48 11.42 7.17
C THR A 122 -10.31 10.62 8.17
N GLU A 123 -10.99 9.57 7.69
CA GLU A 123 -11.90 8.77 8.52
C GLU A 123 -11.20 7.61 9.25
N LEU A 124 -10.20 6.97 8.64
CA LEU A 124 -9.59 5.76 9.18
C LEU A 124 -8.29 6.02 9.96
N LEU A 125 -7.58 7.13 9.73
CA LEU A 125 -6.37 7.44 10.51
C LEU A 125 -6.65 7.62 12.01
N PRO A 126 -7.78 8.20 12.45
CA PRO A 126 -8.12 8.26 13.88
C PRO A 126 -8.30 6.88 14.55
N LEU A 127 -8.54 5.82 13.77
CA LEU A 127 -8.68 4.44 14.27
C LEU A 127 -7.34 3.72 14.46
N LEU A 128 -6.22 4.36 14.08
CA LEU A 128 -4.89 3.77 14.14
C LEU A 128 -4.42 3.56 15.59
N LYS A 129 -3.99 2.34 15.89
CA LYS A 129 -3.39 1.99 17.19
C LYS A 129 -1.95 2.54 17.31
N PRO A 130 -1.37 2.66 18.51
CA PRO A 130 -0.06 3.32 18.71
C PRO A 130 1.17 2.68 18.02
N GLN A 131 1.06 1.48 17.43
CA GLN A 131 2.18 0.71 16.85
C GLN A 131 2.01 0.44 15.34
N VAL A 132 1.66 1.45 14.55
CA VAL A 132 1.14 1.31 13.18
C VAL A 132 2.19 1.52 12.08
N SER A 133 1.98 0.83 10.95
CA SER A 133 2.59 1.15 9.65
C SER A 133 1.51 1.46 8.60
N LEU A 134 1.65 2.56 7.86
CA LEU A 134 0.82 2.91 6.71
C LEU A 134 1.56 2.54 5.42
N MET A 135 0.99 1.64 4.60
CA MET A 135 1.58 1.27 3.30
C MET A 135 0.81 1.93 2.15
N LYS A 136 1.55 2.49 1.19
CA LYS A 136 1.02 3.15 -0.01
C LYS A 136 1.34 2.29 -1.24
N GLY A 137 0.34 1.99 -2.07
CA GLY A 137 0.53 1.23 -3.32
C GLY A 137 1.09 2.08 -4.47
N PRO A 138 1.59 1.46 -5.56
CA PRO A 138 2.17 2.17 -6.71
C PRO A 138 1.15 3.06 -7.47
N SER A 139 -0.15 2.75 -7.40
CA SER A 139 -1.22 3.53 -8.05
C SER A 139 -1.47 4.90 -7.40
N CYS A 140 -1.08 5.09 -6.12
CA CYS A 140 -1.33 6.31 -5.35
C CYS A 140 -0.15 7.29 -5.30
N ALA A 141 0.76 7.25 -6.30
CA ALA A 141 1.92 8.14 -6.40
C ALA A 141 1.59 9.65 -6.39
N VAL A 142 0.34 10.05 -6.62
CA VAL A 142 -0.12 11.45 -6.54
C VAL A 142 -0.13 11.99 -5.10
N SER A 143 -0.10 11.13 -4.07
CA SER A 143 0.02 11.55 -2.65
C SER A 143 1.46 11.86 -2.21
N GLY A 144 2.46 11.58 -3.05
CA GLY A 144 3.89 11.80 -2.73
C GLY A 144 4.30 13.27 -2.55
N MET A 145 3.47 14.23 -2.94
CA MET A 145 3.78 15.66 -2.81
C MET A 145 3.42 16.28 -1.45
N ILE A 146 2.68 15.59 -0.57
CA ILE A 146 2.12 16.19 0.66
C ILE A 146 2.85 15.76 1.96
N TRP A 147 3.77 14.79 1.92
CA TRP A 147 4.56 14.45 3.12
C TRP A 147 5.98 14.03 2.77
N PRO A 148 7.03 14.68 3.31
CA PRO A 148 8.35 14.10 3.31
C PRO A 148 8.40 13.10 4.48
N LEU A 149 8.75 11.83 4.24
CA LEU A 149 9.73 11.10 5.06
C LEU A 149 9.83 9.61 4.65
N PRO A 150 11.01 8.99 4.88
CA PRO A 150 11.34 7.62 4.56
C PRO A 150 11.13 6.71 5.77
N LEU A 151 10.19 5.78 5.75
CA LEU A 151 10.16 4.68 6.73
C LEU A 151 9.62 3.41 6.06
N TRP A 152 10.46 2.82 5.21
CA TRP A 152 10.52 1.38 5.06
C TRP A 152 11.80 0.94 5.78
N PRO A 153 11.74 0.01 6.75
CA PRO A 153 12.97 -0.62 7.21
C PRO A 153 13.48 -1.49 6.05
N HIS A 154 14.55 -1.06 5.41
CA HIS A 154 15.39 -1.98 4.66
C HIS A 154 15.77 -3.10 5.63
N SER A 155 15.28 -4.31 5.39
CA SER A 155 15.88 -5.51 5.97
C SER A 155 17.23 -5.71 5.29
N GLU A 156 18.24 -4.95 5.73
CA GLU A 156 19.62 -5.38 5.56
C GLU A 156 19.88 -6.43 6.65
N ASP A 157 19.77 -7.69 6.26
CA ASP A 157 20.42 -8.77 6.99
C ASP A 157 21.94 -8.51 6.92
N PRO A 158 22.67 -8.32 8.04
CA PRO A 158 24.12 -8.25 7.98
C PRO A 158 24.65 -9.68 7.86
N GLY A 159 24.67 -10.20 6.64
CA GLY A 159 25.54 -11.32 6.29
C GLY A 159 27.00 -10.95 6.60
N PRO A 160 27.87 -11.92 6.98
CA PRO A 160 29.23 -11.63 7.41
C PRO A 160 30.00 -10.91 6.29
N ALA A 161 30.58 -9.77 6.67
CA ALA A 161 31.27 -8.83 5.80
C ALA A 161 32.24 -9.54 4.85
N GLN A 162 31.94 -9.49 3.55
CA GLN A 162 32.91 -9.77 2.51
C GLN A 162 33.80 -8.53 2.37
N PRO A 163 35.15 -8.66 2.37
CA PRO A 163 36.03 -7.51 2.21
C PRO A 163 35.86 -6.92 0.80
N GLY A 164 35.37 -5.68 0.74
CA GLY A 164 35.23 -4.93 -0.51
C GLY A 164 36.61 -4.62 -1.15
N PRO A 165 36.63 -4.37 -2.48
CA PRO A 165 37.87 -4.11 -3.19
C PRO A 165 38.48 -2.78 -2.73
N GLY A 166 39.78 -2.82 -2.38
CA GLY A 166 40.52 -1.70 -1.84
C GLY A 166 40.45 -0.46 -2.73
N LEU A 167 40.00 0.65 -2.15
CA LEU A 167 40.24 1.97 -2.72
C LEU A 167 41.76 2.17 -2.83
N LEU A 168 42.25 2.36 -4.06
CA LEU A 168 43.60 2.83 -4.35
C LEU A 168 43.85 4.14 -3.60
N ALA A 169 44.73 4.10 -2.60
CA ALA A 169 45.24 5.28 -1.93
C ALA A 169 46.02 6.13 -2.94
N VAL A 170 45.63 7.40 -3.08
CA VAL A 170 46.43 8.41 -3.79
C VAL A 170 47.62 8.77 -2.90
N PRO A 171 48.88 8.59 -3.34
CA PRO A 171 50.03 8.95 -2.52
C PRO A 171 50.23 10.48 -2.48
N PRO A 172 50.69 11.05 -1.36
CA PRO A 172 51.00 12.47 -1.24
C PRO A 172 52.26 12.85 -2.06
N PRO A 173 52.41 14.13 -2.46
CA PRO A 173 53.50 14.57 -3.33
C PRO A 173 54.85 14.45 -2.60
N GLY A 174 55.79 13.74 -3.24
CA GLY A 174 57.13 13.49 -2.71
C GLY A 174 58.02 14.74 -2.69
N GLU A 175 58.77 14.88 -1.60
CA GLU A 175 59.90 15.79 -1.46
C GLU A 175 60.97 15.50 -2.52
N VAL A 176 61.44 16.57 -3.17
CA VAL A 176 62.57 16.53 -4.09
C VAL A 176 63.86 16.46 -3.28
N SER A 177 64.54 15.32 -3.27
CA SER A 177 65.90 15.20 -2.74
C SER A 177 66.92 15.59 -3.81
N SER A 178 67.72 16.60 -3.51
CA SER A 178 68.92 17.05 -4.23
C SER A 178 69.98 15.94 -4.33
N GLY A 179 70.59 15.78 -5.51
CA GLY A 179 71.77 14.93 -5.69
C GLY A 179 72.29 14.88 -7.12
N LEU A 180 72.84 16.00 -7.61
CA LEU A 180 74.22 16.15 -8.09
C LEU A 180 74.52 17.65 -8.27
#